data_AF-A0A936NJH6-F1
#
_entry.id   AF-A0A936NJH6-F1
#
_cell.length_a   1.000
_cell.length_b   1.000
_cell.length_c   1.000
_cell.angle_alpha   90.00
_cell.angle_beta   90.00
_cell.angle_gamma   90.00
#
_symmetry.space_group_name_H-M   'P 1'
#
loop_
_entity.id
_entity.type
_entity.pdbx_description
1 polymer ?
#
loop_
_entity_poly.entity_id
_entity_poly.type
_entity_poly.pdbx_seq_one_letter_code
_entity_poly.pdbx_strand_id
1 'polypeptide(L)'
;MHWWKRRKWIMILVGVSILAITHEAQAQTSPKPSFLEGDAKLACECLLCLSAGPQAPSECQSALMKFYLIQGTSPFQTLVKRRNFLQLCPKN
;
A
#
# COMPACT_ATOMS: atom_id res chain seq x y z
N MET A 1 3.92 43.00 -29.13
CA MET A 1 3.03 41.93 -29.64
C MET A 1 3.34 40.58 -28.96
N HIS A 2 2.95 40.35 -27.70
CA HIS A 2 3.19 39.04 -27.02
C HIS A 2 2.05 38.60 -26.06
N TRP A 3 0.87 39.22 -26.15
CA TRP A 3 -0.26 38.90 -25.27
C TRP A 3 -1.07 37.68 -25.73
N TRP A 4 -1.07 37.36 -27.03
CA TRP A 4 -1.78 36.21 -27.58
C TRP A 4 -1.12 34.87 -27.23
N LYS A 5 0.21 34.84 -27.08
CA LYS A 5 0.96 33.60 -26.83
C LYS A 5 0.77 33.07 -25.42
N ARG A 6 0.62 33.97 -24.42
CA ARG A 6 0.33 33.60 -23.02
C ARG A 6 -1.10 33.14 -22.82
N ARG A 7 -2.09 33.79 -23.47
CA ARG A 7 -3.50 33.35 -23.43
C ARG A 7 -3.71 31.99 -24.10
N LYS A 8 -2.97 31.68 -25.17
CA LYS A 8 -3.02 30.39 -25.86
C LYS A 8 -2.46 29.24 -25.00
N TRP A 9 -1.39 29.49 -24.24
CA TRP A 9 -0.84 28.51 -23.29
C TRP A 9 -1.77 28.25 -22.10
N ILE A 10 -2.44 29.27 -21.59
CA ILE A 10 -3.43 29.13 -20.51
C ILE A 10 -4.63 28.28 -20.95
N MET A 11 -5.11 28.45 -22.19
CA MET A 11 -6.20 27.61 -22.73
C MET A 11 -5.76 26.16 -23.00
N ILE A 12 -4.49 25.93 -23.35
CA ILE A 12 -3.92 24.57 -23.50
C ILE A 12 -3.82 23.87 -22.14
N LEU A 13 -3.38 24.57 -21.08
CA LEU A 13 -3.26 24.00 -19.73
C LEU A 13 -4.62 23.64 -19.10
N VAL A 14 -5.65 24.45 -19.35
CA VAL A 14 -7.03 24.16 -18.86
C VAL A 14 -7.69 23.05 -19.67
N GLY A 15 -7.47 22.97 -20.99
CA GLY A 15 -8.03 21.93 -21.85
C GLY A 15 -7.41 20.53 -21.68
N VAL A 16 -6.14 20.46 -21.25
CA VAL A 16 -5.42 19.18 -20.98
C VAL A 16 -5.67 18.66 -19.56
N SER A 17 -6.54 19.29 -18.77
CA SER A 17 -6.81 18.90 -17.37
C SER A 17 -8.14 18.13 -17.17
N ILE A 18 -8.90 17.79 -18.21
CA ILE A 18 -10.24 17.14 -18.06
C ILE A 18 -10.28 15.66 -18.52
N LEU A 19 -9.18 15.04 -18.96
CA LEU A 19 -9.19 13.60 -19.31
C LEU A 19 -7.98 12.86 -18.73
N ALA A 20 -8.07 12.52 -17.43
CA ALA A 20 -7.60 11.25 -16.85
C ALA A 20 -7.42 11.41 -15.33
N ILE A 21 -8.52 11.44 -14.58
CA ILE A 21 -8.51 10.88 -13.23
C ILE A 21 -9.76 10.01 -13.05
N THR A 22 -9.87 8.96 -13.85
CA THR A 22 -10.46 7.73 -13.33
C THR A 22 -9.43 7.19 -12.35
N HIS A 23 -9.54 7.55 -11.07
CA HIS A 23 -8.92 6.74 -10.03
C HIS A 23 -9.70 5.42 -10.02
N GLU A 24 -9.17 4.47 -10.78
CA GLU A 24 -9.40 3.06 -10.58
C GLU A 24 -8.99 2.76 -9.14
N ALA A 25 -9.99 2.70 -8.26
CA ALA A 25 -9.90 1.88 -7.07
C ALA A 25 -9.55 0.47 -7.57
N GLN A 26 -8.27 0.15 -7.63
CA GLN A 26 -7.83 -1.22 -7.80
C GLN A 26 -8.33 -1.96 -6.57
N ALA A 27 -9.54 -2.51 -6.67
CA ALA A 27 -9.91 -3.70 -5.93
C ALA A 27 -8.89 -4.75 -6.35
N GLN A 28 -7.79 -4.80 -5.60
CA GLN A 28 -6.75 -5.78 -5.78
C GLN A 28 -7.45 -7.14 -5.72
N THR A 29 -7.43 -7.82 -6.85
CA THR A 29 -7.96 -9.16 -7.02
C THR A 29 -7.39 -10.00 -5.89
N SER A 30 -8.24 -10.34 -4.91
CA SER A 30 -7.88 -11.21 -3.80
C SER A 30 -7.21 -12.45 -4.39
N PRO A 31 -5.89 -12.65 -4.16
CA PRO A 31 -5.26 -13.89 -4.55
C PRO A 31 -6.05 -15.00 -3.87
N LYS A 32 -6.59 -15.90 -4.69
CA LYS A 32 -7.42 -17.03 -4.25
C LYS A 32 -6.78 -17.67 -3.01
N PRO A 33 -7.56 -17.97 -1.97
CA PRO A 33 -7.06 -18.47 -0.69
C PRO A 33 -6.43 -19.85 -0.90
N SER A 34 -5.16 -19.84 -1.32
CA SER A 34 -4.32 -21.01 -1.36
C SER A 34 -3.88 -21.22 0.07
N PHE A 35 -4.81 -21.70 0.91
CA PHE A 35 -4.55 -22.29 2.21
C PHE A 35 -3.38 -21.62 2.95
N LEU A 36 -3.47 -20.30 3.16
CA LEU A 36 -2.46 -19.54 3.86
C LEU A 36 -2.61 -19.88 5.34
N GLU A 37 -2.04 -21.00 5.77
CA GLU A 37 -2.03 -21.35 7.18
C GLU A 37 -1.22 -20.34 7.99
N GLY A 38 -1.81 -19.92 9.11
CA GLY A 38 -1.15 -19.16 10.18
C GLY A 38 -0.49 -17.85 9.74
N ASP A 39 0.84 -17.88 9.62
CA ASP A 39 1.67 -16.69 9.53
C ASP A 39 1.66 -16.02 8.15
N ALA A 40 1.36 -16.75 7.07
CA ALA A 40 1.29 -16.17 5.72
C ALA A 40 0.03 -15.29 5.52
N LYS A 41 -1.11 -15.70 6.10
CA LYS A 41 -2.34 -14.89 6.14
C LYS A 41 -2.12 -13.63 6.97
N LEU A 42 -1.54 -13.78 8.15
CA LEU A 42 -1.21 -12.65 9.04
C LEU A 42 -0.20 -11.69 8.40
N ALA A 43 0.75 -12.17 7.61
CA ALA A 43 1.70 -11.33 6.90
C ALA A 43 1.03 -10.43 5.86
N CYS A 44 0.13 -10.98 5.03
CA CYS A 44 -0.61 -10.19 4.05
C CYS A 44 -1.59 -9.20 4.70
N GLU A 45 -2.31 -9.64 5.74
CA GLU A 45 -3.17 -8.76 6.53
C GLU A 45 -2.35 -7.62 7.14
N CYS A 46 -1.21 -7.93 7.77
CA CYS A 46 -0.32 -6.93 8.33
C CYS A 46 0.15 -5.92 7.28
N LEU A 47 0.51 -6.38 6.08
CA LEU A 47 0.94 -5.49 4.99
C LEU A 47 -0.18 -4.53 4.59
N LEU A 48 -1.40 -5.03 4.43
CA LEU A 48 -2.57 -4.21 4.11
C LEU A 48 -2.90 -3.21 5.23
N CYS A 49 -2.82 -3.65 6.49
CA CYS A 49 -3.07 -2.83 7.66
C CYS A 49 -2.03 -1.71 7.82
N LEU A 50 -0.74 -2.00 7.54
CA LEU A 50 0.31 -0.98 7.51
C LEU A 50 0.06 0.05 6.40
N SER A 51 -0.53 -0.37 5.27
CA SER A 51 -0.90 0.54 4.18
C SER A 51 -2.14 1.39 4.50
N ALA A 52 -3.07 0.89 5.32
CA ALA A 52 -4.26 1.63 5.76
C ALA A 52 -3.95 2.70 6.83
N GLY A 53 -2.83 2.56 7.55
CA GLY A 53 -2.38 3.54 8.53
C GLY A 53 -3.38 3.72 9.69
N PRO A 54 -3.69 4.95 10.14
CA PRO A 54 -4.57 5.19 11.30
C PRO A 54 -6.04 4.78 11.07
N GLN A 55 -6.42 4.42 9.84
CA GLN A 55 -7.76 3.96 9.49
C GLN A 55 -7.88 2.42 9.52
N ALA A 56 -6.86 1.73 10.06
CA ALA A 56 -6.85 0.29 10.15
C ALA A 56 -8.01 -0.23 11.04
N PRO A 57 -8.82 -1.19 10.56
CA PRO A 57 -9.90 -1.78 11.35
C PRO A 57 -9.37 -2.62 12.53
N SER A 58 -10.22 -2.90 13.52
CA SER A 58 -9.86 -3.72 14.70
C SER A 58 -9.35 -5.12 14.33
N GLU A 59 -9.79 -5.67 13.20
CA GLU A 59 -9.33 -6.95 12.66
C GLU A 59 -7.82 -6.97 12.37
N CYS A 60 -7.20 -5.80 12.14
CA CYS A 60 -5.77 -5.67 11.92
C CYS A 60 -4.94 -5.90 13.19
N GLN A 61 -5.54 -5.85 14.37
CA GLN A 61 -4.81 -5.82 15.64
C GLN A 61 -4.03 -7.12 15.89
N SER A 62 -4.59 -8.26 15.51
CA SER A 62 -3.93 -9.57 15.63
C SER A 62 -2.68 -9.67 14.74
N ALA A 63 -2.77 -9.20 13.50
CA ALA A 63 -1.66 -9.21 12.54
C ALA A 63 -0.56 -8.22 12.93
N LEU A 64 -0.94 -7.00 13.33
CA LEU A 64 -0.03 -5.97 13.80
C LEU A 64 0.66 -6.38 15.10
N MET A 65 -0.06 -6.99 16.04
CA MET A 65 0.53 -7.47 17.30
C MET A 65 1.64 -8.47 17.02
N LYS A 66 1.40 -9.45 16.13
CA LYS A 66 2.43 -10.41 15.70
C LYS A 66 3.65 -9.69 15.11
N PHE A 67 3.44 -8.71 14.22
CA PHE A 67 4.52 -7.93 13.60
C PHE A 67 5.36 -7.13 14.61
N TYR A 68 4.72 -6.52 15.60
CA TYR A 68 5.42 -5.74 16.63
C TYR A 68 6.11 -6.61 17.68
N LEU A 69 5.58 -7.81 17.95
CA LEU A 69 6.21 -8.82 18.80
C LEU A 69 7.50 -9.41 18.19
N ILE A 70 7.67 -9.32 16.87
CA ILE A 70 8.93 -9.69 16.22
C ILE A 70 10.00 -8.69 16.68
N GLN A 71 10.90 -9.16 17.54
CA GLN A 71 12.06 -8.43 18.02
C GLN A 71 13.34 -9.26 17.82
N GLY A 72 14.40 -8.57 17.44
CA GLY A 72 15.76 -9.08 17.38
C GLY A 72 16.62 -8.46 18.47
N THR A 73 17.83 -9.00 18.63
CA THR A 73 18.85 -8.51 19.58
C THR A 73 19.32 -7.10 19.21
N SER A 74 19.17 -6.69 17.94
CA SER A 74 19.52 -5.36 17.45
C SER A 74 18.40 -4.77 16.58
N PRO A 75 18.28 -3.43 16.46
CA PRO A 75 17.24 -2.79 15.66
C PRO A 75 17.32 -3.20 14.18
N PHE A 76 18.53 -3.32 13.64
CA PHE A 76 18.75 -3.83 12.28
C PHE A 76 18.20 -5.25 12.12
N GLN A 77 18.48 -6.15 13.08
CA GLN A 77 17.98 -7.51 13.04
C GLN A 77 16.44 -7.56 13.15
N THR A 78 15.85 -6.70 13.97
CA THR A 78 14.38 -6.54 14.06
C THR A 78 13.79 -6.14 12.72
N LEU A 79 14.37 -5.15 12.03
CA LEU A 79 13.91 -4.71 10.71
C LEU A 79 13.99 -5.82 9.67
N VAL A 80 15.09 -6.60 9.67
CA VAL A 80 15.26 -7.75 8.76
C VAL A 80 14.19 -8.82 9.04
N LYS A 81 14.00 -9.20 10.30
CA LYS A 81 12.97 -10.18 10.69
C LYS A 81 11.56 -9.72 10.31
N ARG A 82 11.24 -8.44 10.53
CA ARG A 82 9.96 -7.84 10.12
C ARG A 82 9.77 -7.85 8.61
N ARG A 83 10.84 -7.57 7.85
CA ARG A 83 10.81 -7.68 6.38
C ARG A 83 10.55 -9.11 5.92
N ASN A 84 11.26 -10.09 6.50
CA ASN A 84 11.08 -11.50 6.19
C ASN A 84 9.66 -11.97 6.48
N PHE A 85 9.06 -11.51 7.59
CA PHE A 85 7.65 -11.78 7.89
C PHE A 85 6.73 -11.21 6.81
N LEU A 86 6.91 -9.94 6.40
CA LEU A 86 6.11 -9.35 5.32
C LEU A 86 6.33 -10.02 3.96
N GLN A 87 7.50 -10.62 3.73
CA GLN A 87 7.80 -11.39 2.52
C GLN A 87 7.08 -12.74 2.46
N LEU A 88 6.51 -13.23 3.57
CA LEU A 88 5.62 -14.40 3.54
C LEU A 88 4.34 -14.11 2.75
N CYS A 89 4.00 -12.84 2.53
CA CYS A 89 2.91 -12.48 1.66
C CYS A 89 3.33 -12.63 0.18
N PRO A 90 2.76 -13.60 -0.58
CA PRO A 90 3.10 -13.79 -1.98
C PRO A 90 2.67 -12.56 -2.81
N LYS A 91 3.57 -12.09 -3.68
CA LYS A 91 3.29 -11.07 -4.69
C LYS A 91 2.90 -11.77 -6.00
N ASN A 92 1.66 -12.25 -6.07
CA ASN A 92 1.11 -12.81 -7.30
C ASN A 92 0.02 -11.89 -7.82
#